data_AF-A0A5K0V4G1-F1
#
_entry.id   AF-A0A5K0V4G1-F1
#
_cell.length_a   1.000
_cell.length_b   1.000
_cell.length_c   1.000
_cell.angle_alpha   90.00
_cell.angle_beta   90.00
_cell.angle_gamma   90.00
#
_symmetry.space_group_name_H-M   'P 1'
#
loop_
_entity.id
_entity.type
_entity.pdbx_description
1 polymer ?
#
loop_
_entity_poly.entity_id
_entity_poly.type
_entity_poly.pdbx_seq_one_letter_code
_entity_poly.pdbx_strand_id
1 'polypeptide(L)' 'VAFEDGTTTSYALASSQERGQMFVEPGIDVYKGQIVGIHQRPGDLMLNVCKKKAATNVRSNKEQTGEECY' A
#
# COMPACT_ATOMS: atom_id res chain seq x y z
N VAL A 1 -4.42 8.79 4.78
CA VAL A 1 -4.76 8.57 6.21
C VAL A 1 -4.50 7.12 6.64
N ALA A 2 -4.10 6.88 7.89
CA ALA A 2 -3.88 5.53 8.46
C ALA A 2 -5.19 4.74 8.59
N PHE A 3 -5.22 3.53 8.03
CA PHE A 3 -6.41 2.68 8.00
C PHE A 3 -6.75 2.04 9.35
N GLU A 4 -5.72 1.63 10.10
CA GLU A 4 -5.84 0.93 11.38
C GLU A 4 -4.75 1.41 12.34
N ASP A 5 -4.98 1.14 13.63
CA ASP A 5 -3.97 1.27 14.67
C ASP A 5 -2.96 0.12 14.60
N GLY A 6 -1.72 0.43 14.93
CA GLY A 6 -0.64 -0.54 14.99
C GLY A 6 0.73 0.05 14.69
N THR A 7 1.72 -0.81 14.65
CA THR A 7 3.11 -0.40 14.42
C THR A 7 3.42 -0.30 12.94
N THR A 8 4.01 0.82 12.52
CA THR A 8 4.45 1.02 11.14
C THR A 8 5.55 0.03 10.77
N THR A 9 5.46 -0.51 9.55
CA THR A 9 6.50 -1.40 9.02
C THR A 9 7.23 -0.75 7.85
N SER A 10 8.54 -1.00 7.74
CA SER A 10 9.36 -0.49 6.63
C SER A 10 8.82 -0.91 5.26
N TYR A 11 8.25 -2.10 5.17
CA TYR A 11 7.61 -2.60 3.96
C TYR A 11 6.40 -1.75 3.52
N ALA A 12 5.48 -1.46 4.44
CA ALA A 12 4.31 -0.66 4.12
C ALA A 12 4.68 0.80 3.83
N LEU A 13 5.69 1.33 4.52
CA LEU A 13 6.21 2.67 4.27
C LEU A 13 6.85 2.78 2.88
N ALA A 14 7.63 1.79 2.44
CA ALA A 14 8.22 1.78 1.10
C ALA A 14 7.15 1.85 -0.01
N SER A 15 6.08 1.05 0.08
CA SER A 15 4.97 1.14 -0.89
C SER A 15 4.17 2.44 -0.78
N SER A 16 4.13 3.05 0.40
CA SER A 16 3.43 4.32 0.60
C SER A 16 4.25 5.50 0.09
N GLN A 17 5.58 5.43 0.16
CA GLN A 17 6.51 6.42 -0.38
C GLN A 17 6.42 6.54 -1.91
N GLU A 18 6.11 5.46 -2.63
CA GLU A 18 5.84 5.53 -4.08
C GLU A 18 4.60 6.39 -4.41
N ARG A 19 3.68 6.56 -3.44
CA ARG A 19 2.42 7.29 -3.61
C ARG A 19 2.45 8.69 -3.00
N GLY A 20 3.50 9.05 -2.26
CA GLY A 20 3.48 10.22 -1.40
C GLY A 20 4.73 10.41 -0.55
N GLN A 21 4.78 11.51 0.18
CA GLN A 21 5.85 11.75 1.14
C GLN A 21 5.38 11.34 2.54
N MET A 22 6.14 10.47 3.21
CA MET A 22 5.79 9.96 4.54
C MET A 22 6.47 10.80 5.64
N PHE A 23 5.79 10.94 6.79
CA PHE A 23 6.28 11.69 7.95
C PHE A 23 6.71 10.81 9.12
N VAL A 24 6.35 9.52 9.07
CA VAL A 24 6.60 8.55 10.14
C VAL A 24 7.69 7.57 9.71
N GLU A 25 8.51 7.18 10.68
CA GLU A 25 9.55 6.16 10.54
C GLU A 25 8.99 4.75 10.80
N PRO A 26 9.69 3.69 10.36
CA PRO A 26 9.31 2.32 10.69
C PRO A 26 9.50 2.04 12.19
N GLY A 27 8.54 1.34 12.80
CA GLY A 27 8.56 0.99 14.23
C GLY A 27 7.84 1.99 15.13
N ILE A 28 7.13 2.96 14.56
CA ILE A 28 6.31 3.91 15.31
C ILE A 28 4.88 3.38 15.42
N ASP A 29 4.31 3.46 16.61
CA ASP A 29 2.90 3.16 16.81
C ASP A 29 2.03 4.31 16.31
N VAL A 30 1.14 3.97 15.39
CA VAL A 30 0.17 4.90 14.82
C VAL A 30 -1.24 4.50 15.23
N TYR A 31 -2.13 5.48 15.26
CA TYR A 31 -3.56 5.26 15.52
C TYR A 31 -4.38 5.39 14.25
N LYS A 32 -5.56 4.76 14.24
CA LYS A 32 -6.51 4.85 13.14
C LYS A 32 -6.92 6.30 12.88
N GLY A 33 -6.86 6.73 11.62
CA GLY A 33 -7.18 8.10 11.24
C GLY A 33 -6.01 9.08 11.36
N GLN A 34 -4.84 8.64 11.83
CA GLN A 34 -3.64 9.47 11.88
C GLN A 34 -3.16 9.85 10.48
N ILE A 35 -2.72 11.10 10.31
CA ILE A 35 -2.07 11.56 9.08
C ILE A 35 -0.61 11.10 9.14
N VAL A 36 -0.27 10.17 8.26
CA VAL A 36 1.06 9.52 8.20
C VAL A 36 1.93 10.03 7.05
N GLY A 37 1.35 10.85 6.17
CA GLY A 37 2.03 11.41 5.00
C GLY A 37 1.11 12.23 4.10
N ILE A 38 1.70 12.83 3.07
CA ILE A 38 1.02 13.62 2.03
C ILE A 38 0.99 12.83 0.73
N HIS A 39 -0.19 12.74 0.13
CA HIS A 39 -0.37 12.17 -1.19
C HIS A 39 0.04 13.16 -2.29
N GLN A 40 0.68 12.68 -3.37
CA GLN A 40 1.11 13.56 -4.46
C GLN A 40 -0.05 14.07 -5.34
N ARG A 41 -1.22 13.41 -5.30
CA ARG A 41 -2.40 13.80 -6.06
C ARG A 41 -3.47 14.41 -5.16
N PRO A 42 -4.34 15.28 -5.68
CA PRO A 42 -5.49 15.77 -4.93
C PRO A 42 -6.45 14.62 -4.61
N GLY A 43 -6.77 14.45 -3.34
CA GLY A 43 -7.66 13.40 -2.82
C GLY A 43 -7.08 12.75 -1.57
N ASP A 44 -7.95 12.24 -0.68
CA ASP A 44 -7.51 11.42 0.44
C ASP A 44 -7.29 9.98 -0.02
N LEU A 45 -6.20 9.39 0.45
CA LEU A 45 -5.88 7.99 0.23
C LEU A 45 -5.77 7.31 1.59
N MET A 46 -6.65 6.35 1.85
CA MET A 46 -6.52 5.49 3.01
C MET A 46 -5.50 4.39 2.72
N LEU A 47 -4.45 4.32 3.53
CA LEU A 47 -3.38 3.33 3.41
C LEU A 47 -3.17 2.61 4.73
N ASN A 48 -2.92 1.31 4.63
CA ASN A 48 -2.54 0.49 5.77
C ASN A 48 -1.00 0.48 5.89
N VAL A 49 -0.50 1.24 6.87
CA VAL A 49 0.93 1.35 7.21
C VAL A 49 1.44 0.24 8.15
N CYS A 50 0.51 -0.56 8.70
CA CYS A 50 0.79 -1.69 9.59
C CYS A 50 0.88 -3.01 8.81
N LYS A 51 0.59 -2.98 7.50
CA LYS A 51 0.52 -4.18 6.66
C LYS A 51 1.90 -4.83 6.48
N LYS A 52 2.01 -6.09 6.90
CA LYS A 52 3.19 -6.94 6.61
C LYS A 52 3.20 -7.37 5.14
N LYS A 53 4.40 -7.72 4.64
CA LYS A 53 4.69 -8.10 3.24
C LYS A 53 3.50 -8.77 2.57
N ALA A 54 2.92 -8.13 1.55
CA ALA A 54 1.88 -8.75 0.76
C ALA A 54 2.53 -9.83 -0.11
N ALA A 55 2.43 -11.09 0.32
CA ALA A 55 2.75 -12.25 -0.50
C ALA A 55 1.65 -12.45 -1.55
N THR A 56 1.42 -11.45 -2.40
CA THR A 56 0.55 -11.64 -3.55
C THR A 56 1.41 -12.27 -4.63
N ASN A 57 1.25 -13.58 -4.80
CA ASN A 57 1.75 -14.32 -5.96
C ASN A 57 1.44 -13.51 -7.22
N VAL A 58 2.48 -12.91 -7.81
CA VAL A 58 2.45 -12.38 -9.17
C VAL A 58 2.32 -13.58 -10.10
N ARG A 59 1.12 -14.16 -10.20
CA ARG A 59 0.80 -15.15 -11.22
C ARG A 59 0.45 -14.37 -12.48
N SER A 60 1.49 -14.15 -13.27
CA SER A 60 1.52 -14.19 -14.72
C SER A 60 0.24 -13.78 -15.44
N ASN A 61 0.29 -12.61 -16.05
CA ASN A 61 -0.43 -12.32 -17.28
C ASN A 61 -0.07 -13.42 -18.30
N LYS A 62 -0.94 -14.44 -18.45
CA LYS A 62 -0.91 -15.34 -19.60
C LYS A 62 -2.12 -15.01 -20.45
N GLU A 63 -1.84 -14.22 -21.47
CA GLU A 63 -2.44 -14.28 -22.80
C GLU A 63 -3.11 -15.63 -23.07
N GLN A 64 -4.44 -15.63 -23.23
CA GLN A 64 -5.15 -16.75 -23.85
C GLN A 64 -6.10 -16.14 -24.90
N THR A 65 -5.50 -15.63 -25.96
CA THR A 65 -6.18 -15.49 -27.25
C THR A 65 -5.99 -16.82 -27.96
N GLY A 66 -7.04 -17.64 -28.00
CA GLY A 66 -6.98 -18.98 -28.58
C GLY A 66 -8.38 -19.45 -28.99
N GLU A 67 -8.72 -19.10 -30.24
CA GLU A 67 -9.46 -19.92 -31.21
C GLU A 67 -10.79 -20.55 -30.76
N GLU A 68 -11.91 -19.92 -31.17
CA GLU A 68 -13.15 -20.65 -31.43
C GLU A 68 -13.28 -20.90 -32.94
N CYS A 69 -13.03 -22.15 -33.34
CA CYS A 69 -13.28 -22.71 -34.67
C CYS A 69 -14.78 -22.99 -34.86
N TYR A 70 -15.33 -22.66 -36.03
CA TYR A 70 -16.58 -23.22 -36.56
C TYR A 70 -16.35 -24.59 -37.21
#